data_AF-X1QYH9-F1
#
_entry.id   AF-X1QYH9-F1
#
_cell.length_a   1.000
_cell.length_b   1.000
_cell.length_c   1.000
_cell.angle_alpha   90.00
_cell.angle_beta   90.00
_cell.angle_gamma   90.00
#
_symmetry.space_group_name_H-M   'P 1'
#
loop_
_entity.id
_entity.type
_entity.pdbx_description
1 polymer ?
#
loop_
_entity_poly.entity_id
_entity_poly.type
_entity_poly.pdbx_seq_one_letter_code
_entity_poly.pdbx_strand_id
1 'polypeptide(L)' 'MRQYNDDIMDIIQRDIEKIIYKQIQPGKVIIVTGARRVGKTFLIKQILEKLDIHYLLLNGEDINT' A
#
# COMPACT_ATOMS: atom_id res chain seq x y z
N MET A 1 14.52 27.72 6.11
CA MET A 1 14.24 26.95 4.88
C MET A 1 15.50 26.19 4.50
N ARG A 2 15.66 24.97 5.02
CA ARG A 2 16.73 24.04 4.64
C ARG A 2 16.10 22.96 3.77
N GLN A 3 16.80 22.60 2.69
CA GLN A 3 16.42 21.58 1.72
C GLN A 3 15.83 20.34 2.39
N TYR A 4 14.56 20.04 2.10
CA TYR A 4 13.93 18.75 2.37
C TYR A 4 14.03 17.93 1.07
N ASN A 5 15.25 17.75 0.58
CA ASN A 5 15.57 17.00 -0.64
C ASN A 5 16.69 15.98 -0.36
N ASP A 6 16.74 15.47 0.88
CA ASP A 6 17.61 14.36 1.24
C ASP A 6 16.73 13.11 1.32
N ASP A 7 17.02 12.17 0.42
CA ASP A 7 16.52 10.80 0.37
C ASP A 7 15.04 10.62 -0.02
N ILE A 8 14.76 10.65 -1.32
CA ILE A 8 13.99 9.51 -1.88
C ILE A 8 14.85 8.30 -1.53
N MET A 9 14.65 7.73 -0.33
CA MET A 9 15.13 6.40 0.01
C MET A 9 14.76 5.53 -1.19
N ASP A 10 15.72 4.83 -1.80
CA ASP A 10 15.43 3.90 -2.89
C ASP A 10 14.41 2.88 -2.39
N ILE A 11 13.12 3.17 -2.64
CA ILE A 11 12.01 2.30 -2.27
C ILE A 11 12.20 1.07 -3.13
N ILE A 12 12.61 -0.03 -2.48
CA ILE A 12 12.81 -1.30 -3.15
C ILE A 12 11.47 -1.73 -3.77
N GLN A 13 11.44 -1.78 -5.11
CA GLN A 13 10.29 -2.25 -5.83
C GLN A 13 10.03 -3.72 -5.47
N ARG A 14 8.84 -4.02 -4.95
CA ARG A 14 8.49 -5.39 -4.53
C ARG A 14 7.79 -6.11 -5.68
N ASP A 15 8.22 -7.32 -6.02
CA ASP A 15 7.56 -8.10 -7.08
C ASP A 15 6.08 -8.41 -6.78
N ILE A 16 5.72 -8.53 -5.50
CA ILE A 16 4.33 -8.70 -5.06
C ILE A 16 3.44 -7.52 -5.49
N GLU A 17 4.00 -6.32 -5.64
CA GLU A 17 3.28 -5.12 -6.08
C GLU A 17 2.73 -5.34 -7.49
N LYS A 18 3.58 -5.81 -8.41
CA LYS A 18 3.20 -6.13 -9.81
C LYS A 18 2.12 -7.21 -9.86
N ILE A 19 2.20 -8.20 -8.97
CA ILE A 19 1.21 -9.28 -8.88
C ILE A 19 -0.13 -8.72 -8.42
N ILE A 20 -0.15 -7.87 -7.38
CA ILE A 20 -1.39 -7.27 -6.87
C ILE A 20 -2.04 -6.42 -7.97
N TYR A 21 -1.29 -5.57 -8.68
CA TYR A 21 -1.84 -4.77 -9.78
C TYR A 21 -2.56 -5.60 -10.84
N LYS A 22 -1.95 -6.70 -11.29
CA LYS A 22 -2.56 -7.59 -12.29
C LYS A 22 -3.81 -8.30 -11.78
N GLN A 23 -4.01 -8.37 -10.47
CA GLN A 23 -5.09 -9.10 -9.83
C GLN A 23 -6.22 -8.21 -9.33
N ILE A 24 -6.05 -6.89 -9.31
CA ILE A 24 -7.13 -5.96 -8.96
C ILE A 24 -8.16 -5.99 -10.08
N GLN A 25 -9.31 -6.59 -9.78
CA GLN A 25 -10.46 -6.67 -10.68
C GLN A 25 -11.75 -6.67 -9.84
N PRO A 26 -12.89 -6.21 -10.41
CA PRO A 26 -14.17 -6.25 -9.72
C PRO A 26 -14.52 -7.67 -9.22
N GLY A 27 -15.10 -7.76 -8.02
CA GLY A 27 -15.52 -9.04 -7.43
C GLY A 27 -14.39 -9.94 -6.91
N LYS A 28 -13.13 -9.48 -6.92
CA LYS A 28 -11.98 -10.23 -6.40
C LYS A 28 -11.45 -9.63 -5.10
N VAL A 29 -11.22 -10.50 -4.11
CA VAL A 29 -10.59 -10.16 -2.83
C VAL A 29 -9.12 -10.58 -2.85
N ILE A 30 -8.23 -9.66 -2.44
CA ILE A 30 -6.79 -9.91 -2.31
C ILE A 30 -6.42 -9.77 -0.83
N ILE A 31 -5.83 -10.82 -0.25
CA ILE A 31 -5.41 -10.85 1.16
C ILE A 31 -3.88 -10.79 1.22
N VAL A 32 -3.34 -9.75 1.85
CA VAL A 32 -1.89 -9.60 2.09
C VAL A 32 -1.55 -10.08 3.50
N THR A 33 -0.91 -11.25 3.60
CA THR A 33 -0.50 -11.87 4.88
C THR A 33 1.00 -11.70 5.16
N GLY A 34 1.42 -11.93 6.42
CA GLY A 34 2.81 -11.89 6.87
C GLY A 34 2.96 -11.39 8.30
N ALA A 35 4.17 -11.48 8.86
CA ALA A 35 4.46 -11.06 10.23
C ALA A 35 4.20 -9.55 10.49
N ARG A 36 4.08 -9.16 11.77
CA ARG A 36 3.98 -7.73 12.15
C ARG A 36 5.24 -6.98 11.69
N ARG A 37 5.08 -5.71 11.29
CA ARG A 37 6.17 -4.79 10.89
C ARG A 37 6.98 -5.15 9.63
N VAL A 38 6.51 -6.06 8.77
CA VAL A 38 7.17 -6.37 7.47
C VAL A 38 6.84 -5.37 6.33
N GLY A 39 6.17 -4.25 6.65
CA GLY A 39 5.82 -3.22 5.69
C GLY A 39 4.58 -3.52 4.82
N LYS A 40 3.63 -4.33 5.32
CA LYS A 40 2.36 -4.59 4.60
C LYS A 40 1.53 -3.31 4.40
N THR A 41 1.36 -2.51 5.45
CA THR A 41 0.65 -1.23 5.38
C THR A 41 1.34 -0.26 4.41
N PHE A 42 2.67 -0.25 4.41
CA PHE A 42 3.45 0.56 3.49
C PHE A 42 3.21 0.12 2.03
N LEU A 43 3.25 -1.19 1.75
CA LEU A 43 2.92 -1.73 0.41
C LEU A 43 1.52 -1.32 -0.06
N ILE A 44 0.51 -1.42 0.81
CA ILE A 44 -0.87 -1.04 0.44
C ILE A 44 -0.95 0.44 0.09
N LYS A 45 -0.33 1.32 0.90
CA LYS A 45 -0.30 2.77 0.63
C LYS A 45 0.36 3.09 -0.71
N GLN A 46 1.52 2.49 -0.99
CA GLN A 46 2.22 2.66 -2.26
C GLN A 46 1.38 2.21 -3.46
N ILE A 47 0.61 1.13 -3.31
CA ILE A 47 -0.28 0.66 -4.36
C ILE A 47 -1.41 1.67 -4.60
N LEU A 48 -2.05 2.14 -3.53
CA LEU A 48 -3.15 3.10 -3.58
C LEU A 48 -2.73 4.47 -4.14
N GLU A 49 -1.52 4.96 -3.84
CA GLU A 49 -0.98 6.21 -4.39
C GLU A 49 -0.85 6.20 -5.92
N LYS A 50 -0.63 5.01 -6.49
CA LYS A 50 -0.47 4.79 -7.94
C LYS A 50 -1.77 4.36 -8.62
N LEU A 51 -2.79 3.97 -7.86
CA LEU A 51 -4.11 3.64 -8.40
C LEU A 51 -4.93 4.93 -8.52
N ASP A 52 -5.25 5.33 -9.75
CA ASP A 52 -6.15 6.44 -10.02
C ASP A 52 -7.62 5.99 -9.92
N ILE A 53 -8.02 5.54 -8.72
CA ILE A 53 -9.37 5.05 -8.43
C ILE A 53 -9.89 5.64 -7.13
N HIS A 54 -11.22 5.77 -7.03
CA HIS A 54 -11.85 6.05 -5.74
C HIS A 54 -11.80 4.79 -4.86
N TYR A 55 -11.33 4.93 -3.62
CA TYR A 55 -11.22 3.82 -2.68
C TYR A 55 -11.63 4.24 -1.27
N LEU A 56 -12.05 3.26 -0.46
CA LEU A 56 -12.30 3.40 0.96
C LEU A 56 -11.22 2.64 1.72
N LEU A 57 -10.39 3.36 2.48
CA LEU A 57 -9.38 2.74 3.36
C LEU A 57 -9.99 2.58 4.76
N LEU A 58 -10.17 1.33 5.19
CA LEU A 58 -10.70 0.99 6.51
C LEU A 58 -9.60 0.38 7.37
N ASN A 59 -9.44 0.90 8.59
CA ASN A 59 -8.60 0.31 9.62
C ASN A 59 -9.48 -0.36 10.67
N GLY A 60 -9.16 -1.61 11.05
CA GLY A 60 -9.92 -2.34 12.06
C GLY A 60 -9.78 -1.80 13.50
N GLU A 61 -8.82 -0.89 13.71
CA GLU A 61 -8.58 -0.24 15.01
C GLU A 61 -9.36 1.08 15.16
N ASP A 62 -9.86 1.65 14.06
CA ASP A 62 -10.59 2.93 14.00
C ASP A 62 -12.12 2.76 13.96
N ILE A 63 -12.66 1.63 14.43
CA ILE A 63 -14.12 1.36 14.44
C ILE A 63 -14.78 1.96 15.71
N ASN A 64 -14.05 2.77 16.50
CA ASN A 64 -14.61 3.36 17.71
C ASN A 64 -15.43 4.63 17.40
N THR A 65 -16.76 4.42 17.41
CA THR A 65 -17.91 5.29 17.72
C THR A 65 -18.22 6.48 16.81
#